data_AF-A0A7X2PN90-F1
#
_entry.id   AF-A0A7X2PN90-F1
#
_cell.length_a   1.000
_cell.length_b   1.000
_cell.length_c   1.000
_cell.angle_alpha   90.00
_cell.angle_beta   90.00
_cell.angle_gamma   90.00
#
_symmetry.space_group_name_H-M   'P 1'
#
loop_
_entity.id
_entity.type
_entity.pdbx_description
1 polymer ?
#
loop_
_entity_poly.entity_id
_entity_poly.type
_entity_poly.pdbx_seq_one_letter_code
_entity_poly.pdbx_strand_id
1 'polypeptide(L)'
;MNRRSLLFSSLAVWGQKKFADPAPPKVAAPNGVPAVVKANPEAKRHKKPAALQKNAVTEDWPSFLGASHNGISGETRISKKFSSSGPPLVWEMTK
;
A
#
# COMPACT_ATOMS: atom_id res chain seq x y z
N MET A 1 58.07 -53.49 -22.17
CA MET A 1 57.95 -53.27 -20.71
C MET A 1 58.63 -51.97 -20.33
N ASN A 2 57.88 -50.90 -20.05
CA ASN A 2 57.97 -50.14 -18.79
C ASN A 2 56.97 -48.98 -18.81
N ARG A 3 56.01 -49.04 -17.88
CA ARG A 3 54.92 -48.09 -17.67
C ARG A 3 55.36 -47.01 -16.69
N ARG A 4 55.16 -45.74 -17.04
CA ARG A 4 55.01 -44.58 -16.13
C ARG A 4 54.11 -43.58 -16.88
N SER A 5 52.79 -43.65 -16.80
CA SER A 5 51.93 -43.17 -15.70
C SER A 5 52.39 -41.83 -15.13
N LEU A 6 51.64 -40.76 -15.47
CA LEU A 6 50.93 -39.93 -14.49
C LEU A 6 50.00 -38.97 -15.25
N LEU A 7 48.74 -39.38 -15.34
CA LEU A 7 47.59 -38.48 -15.44
C LEU A 7 47.45 -37.76 -14.09
N PHE A 8 47.04 -36.49 -14.08
CA PHE A 8 45.70 -36.07 -13.61
C PHE A 8 45.67 -34.55 -13.35
N SER A 9 44.70 -33.94 -14.02
CA SER A 9 44.19 -32.58 -13.89
C SER A 9 43.98 -32.12 -12.46
N SER A 10 44.26 -30.83 -12.21
CA SER A 10 43.62 -30.06 -11.14
C SER A 10 43.49 -28.59 -11.57
N LEU A 11 42.48 -28.28 -12.40
CA LEU A 11 41.88 -26.95 -12.37
C LEU A 11 41.11 -26.86 -11.06
N ALA A 12 41.53 -26.00 -10.14
CA ALA A 12 40.77 -25.69 -8.95
C ALA A 12 39.46 -25.00 -9.37
N VAL A 13 38.36 -25.76 -9.36
CA VAL A 13 37.01 -25.25 -9.55
C VAL A 13 36.65 -24.42 -8.33
N TRP A 14 36.86 -23.11 -8.40
CA TRP A 14 36.18 -22.17 -7.53
C TRP A 14 34.78 -21.96 -8.10
N GLY A 15 33.80 -22.71 -7.60
CA GLY A 15 32.48 -22.74 -8.21
C GLY A 15 31.35 -23.17 -7.27
N GLN A 16 30.56 -22.18 -6.87
CA GLN A 16 29.12 -22.27 -6.64
C GLN A 16 28.68 -23.08 -5.41
N LYS A 17 28.87 -22.51 -4.21
CA LYS A 17 28.00 -22.85 -3.08
C LYS A 17 26.59 -22.39 -3.46
N LYS A 18 25.72 -23.33 -3.87
CA LYS A 18 24.33 -23.04 -4.23
C LYS A 18 23.65 -22.33 -3.07
N PHE A 19 23.44 -21.02 -3.21
CA PHE A 19 22.64 -20.25 -2.27
C PHE A 19 21.18 -20.60 -2.54
N ALA A 20 20.59 -21.43 -1.68
CA ALA A 20 19.17 -21.67 -1.67
C ALA A 20 18.53 -20.62 -0.76
N ASP A 21 17.72 -19.73 -1.33
CA ASP A 21 16.96 -18.76 -0.57
C ASP A 21 16.02 -19.53 0.38
N PRO A 22 16.15 -19.38 1.72
CA PRO A 22 15.26 -20.06 2.65
C PRO A 22 13.81 -19.65 2.37
N ALA A 23 12.87 -20.58 2.59
CA ALA A 23 11.46 -20.29 2.38
C ALA A 23 11.07 -18.99 3.13
N PRO A 24 10.31 -18.09 2.48
CA PRO A 24 9.95 -16.81 3.09
C PRO A 24 9.27 -17.06 4.43
N PRO A 25 9.58 -16.26 5.47
CA PRO A 25 8.95 -16.42 6.77
C PRO A 25 7.44 -16.29 6.61
N LYS A 26 6.68 -17.15 7.31
CA LYS A 26 5.22 -17.03 7.37
C LYS A 26 4.87 -15.69 7.99
N VAL A 27 4.41 -14.75 7.16
CA VAL A 27 3.88 -13.46 7.62
C VAL A 27 2.59 -13.70 8.39
N ALA A 28 2.54 -13.26 9.64
CA ALA A 28 1.31 -13.22 10.41
C ALA A 28 0.34 -12.22 9.77
N ALA A 29 -0.94 -12.55 9.74
CA ALA A 29 -1.95 -11.56 9.38
C ALA A 29 -1.89 -10.39 10.38
N PRO A 30 -2.02 -9.14 9.92
CA PRO A 30 -2.10 -8.01 10.83
C PRO A 30 -3.34 -8.18 11.72
N ASN A 31 -3.13 -8.16 13.04
CA ASN A 31 -4.22 -8.08 13.99
C ASN A 31 -4.85 -6.69 13.84
N GLY A 32 -5.95 -6.61 13.08
CA GLY A 32 -6.71 -5.38 12.95
C GLY A 32 -7.25 -4.97 14.32
N VAL A 33 -6.64 -3.94 14.93
CA VAL A 33 -7.20 -3.33 16.13
C VAL A 33 -8.36 -2.46 15.66
N PRO A 34 -9.61 -2.67 16.13
CA PRO A 34 -10.70 -1.79 15.78
C PRO A 34 -10.37 -0.38 16.28
N ALA A 35 -10.35 0.58 15.35
CA ALA A 35 -10.08 1.97 15.69
C ALA A 35 -11.21 2.49 16.59
N VAL A 36 -10.88 2.88 17.82
CA VAL A 36 -11.83 3.56 18.70
C VAL A 36 -11.98 4.99 18.19
N VAL A 37 -13.14 5.30 17.62
CA VAL A 37 -13.44 6.64 17.11
C VAL A 37 -13.57 7.61 18.27
N LYS A 38 -12.55 8.43 18.51
CA LYS A 38 -12.59 9.54 19.47
C LYS A 38 -12.99 10.83 18.75
N ALA A 39 -14.00 11.51 19.27
CA ALA A 39 -14.35 12.85 18.78
C ALA A 39 -13.19 13.82 19.05
N ASN A 40 -12.81 14.60 18.04
CA ASN A 40 -11.87 15.71 18.22
C ASN A 40 -12.67 16.98 18.61
N PRO A 41 -12.52 17.51 19.84
CA PRO A 41 -13.26 18.70 20.29
C PRO A 41 -12.85 19.97 19.53
N GLU A 42 -11.67 20.01 18.93
CA GLU A 42 -11.18 21.15 18.16
C GLU A 42 -11.76 21.19 16.74
N ALA A 43 -12.37 20.09 16.28
CA ALA A 43 -12.98 19.98 14.96
C ALA A 43 -14.47 20.34 15.01
N LYS A 44 -14.83 21.43 14.33
CA LYS A 44 -16.23 21.87 14.19
C LYS A 44 -16.76 21.44 12.83
N ARG A 45 -17.90 20.74 12.83
CA ARG A 45 -18.63 20.34 11.63
C ARG A 45 -19.79 21.32 11.37
N HIS A 46 -19.93 21.81 10.16
CA HIS A 46 -21.01 22.72 9.77
C HIS A 46 -22.23 21.99 9.20
N LYS A 47 -22.03 20.76 8.70
CA LYS A 47 -23.10 19.94 8.12
C LYS A 47 -22.85 18.45 8.37
N LYS A 48 -23.93 17.68 8.57
CA LYS A 48 -23.88 16.21 8.58
C LYS A 48 -23.57 15.70 7.17
N PRO A 49 -22.66 14.72 7.00
CA PRO A 49 -22.44 14.07 5.70
C PRO A 49 -23.73 13.49 5.12
N ALA A 50 -23.91 13.64 3.82
CA ALA A 50 -25.00 12.98 3.11
C ALA A 50 -24.75 11.46 3.05
N ALA A 51 -25.82 10.69 2.88
CA ALA A 51 -25.69 9.25 2.66
C ALA A 51 -24.94 8.96 1.35
N LEU A 52 -24.18 7.87 1.35
CA LEU A 52 -23.53 7.37 0.14
C LEU A 52 -24.59 6.97 -0.89
N GLN A 53 -24.37 7.31 -2.16
CA GLN A 53 -25.27 6.94 -3.24
C GLN A 53 -25.23 5.41 -3.45
N LYS A 54 -26.38 4.79 -3.73
CA LYS A 54 -26.56 3.31 -3.79
C LYS A 54 -25.54 2.55 -4.65
N ASN A 55 -24.97 3.21 -5.67
CA ASN A 55 -23.98 2.64 -6.60
C ASN A 55 -22.70 3.48 -6.70
N ALA A 56 -22.34 4.22 -5.64
CA ALA A 56 -21.05 4.90 -5.58
C ALA A 56 -19.93 3.88 -5.36
N VAL A 57 -18.85 4.01 -6.12
CA VAL A 57 -17.59 3.30 -5.89
C VAL A 57 -16.75 4.17 -4.97
N THR A 58 -16.27 3.61 -3.87
CA THR A 58 -15.33 4.21 -2.91
C THR A 58 -13.97 3.56 -3.06
N GLU A 59 -12.89 4.30 -2.80
CA GLU A 59 -11.53 3.78 -2.90
C GLU A 59 -10.73 4.15 -1.65
N ASP A 60 -9.99 3.18 -1.11
CA ASP A 60 -9.06 3.42 -0.02
C ASP A 60 -7.80 4.11 -0.54
N TRP A 61 -7.23 5.00 0.28
CA TRP A 61 -5.98 5.71 0.00
C TRP A 61 -4.86 5.25 0.94
N PRO A 62 -4.28 4.06 0.71
CA PRO A 62 -3.28 3.48 1.63
C PRO A 62 -1.90 4.17 1.55
N SER A 63 -1.66 4.98 0.50
CA SER A 63 -0.42 5.72 0.30
C SER A 63 -0.71 7.14 -0.17
N PHE A 64 0.29 8.02 -0.13
CA PHE A 64 0.15 9.44 -0.50
C PHE A 64 -0.48 9.65 -1.88
N LEU A 65 -0.17 8.77 -2.84
CA LEU A 65 -0.68 8.86 -4.22
C LEU A 65 -1.80 7.82 -4.50
N GLY A 66 -2.45 7.30 -3.46
CA GLY A 66 -3.48 6.28 -3.56
C GLY A 66 -2.91 4.88 -3.85
N ALA A 67 -3.79 3.93 -4.16
CA ALA A 67 -3.40 2.56 -4.49
C ALA A 67 -2.72 2.43 -5.85
N SER A 68 -3.05 3.33 -6.78
CA SER A 68 -2.50 3.40 -8.15
C SER A 68 -1.21 4.21 -8.26
N HIS A 69 -0.77 4.85 -7.17
CA HIS A 69 0.42 5.69 -7.09
C HIS A 69 0.48 6.85 -8.11
N ASN A 70 -0.68 7.38 -8.51
CA ASN A 70 -0.77 8.50 -9.46
C ASN A 70 -1.57 9.70 -8.95
N GLY A 71 -2.08 9.65 -7.71
CA GLY A 71 -2.89 10.71 -7.12
C GLY A 71 -4.29 10.88 -7.73
N ILE A 72 -4.76 9.89 -8.50
CA ILE A 72 -6.07 9.88 -9.13
C ILE A 72 -6.93 8.80 -8.46
N SER A 73 -8.10 9.21 -7.96
CA SER A 73 -9.13 8.33 -7.43
C SER A 73 -10.07 7.84 -8.54
N GLY A 74 -10.43 6.55 -8.50
CA GLY A 74 -11.44 5.91 -9.35
C GLY A 74 -12.88 6.03 -8.84
N GLU A 75 -13.10 6.80 -7.75
CA GLU A 75 -14.41 6.95 -7.13
C GLU A 75 -15.46 7.56 -8.07
N THR A 76 -16.72 7.17 -7.87
CA THR A 76 -17.83 7.60 -8.74
C THR A 76 -18.88 8.37 -7.96
N ARG A 77 -19.78 9.05 -8.69
CA ARG A 77 -20.88 9.86 -8.12
C ARG A 77 -20.41 11.05 -7.26
N ILE A 78 -19.19 11.53 -7.50
CA ILE A 78 -18.64 12.77 -6.94
C ILE A 78 -19.05 13.96 -7.80
N SER A 79 -19.38 15.08 -7.16
CA SER A 79 -19.62 16.35 -7.84
C SER A 79 -18.35 16.82 -8.57
N LYS A 80 -18.40 16.86 -9.90
CA LYS A 80 -17.28 17.32 -10.74
C LYS A 80 -17.21 18.84 -10.90
N LYS A 81 -18.21 19.56 -10.41
CA LYS A 81 -18.35 21.01 -10.53
C LYS A 81 -18.88 21.57 -9.21
N PHE A 82 -18.36 22.71 -8.81
CA PHE A 82 -18.91 23.49 -7.70
C PHE A 82 -19.95 24.49 -8.22
N SER A 83 -20.80 24.98 -7.32
CA SER A 83 -21.68 26.13 -7.62
C SER A 83 -20.84 27.40 -7.84
N SER A 84 -21.48 28.46 -8.34
CA SER A 84 -20.85 29.77 -8.52
C SER A 84 -20.26 30.34 -7.21
N SER A 85 -20.83 29.97 -6.06
CA SER A 85 -20.36 30.33 -4.73
C SER A 85 -19.19 29.47 -4.21
N GLY A 86 -18.72 28.48 -4.98
CA GLY A 86 -17.68 27.53 -4.57
C GLY A 86 -18.19 26.38 -3.69
N PRO A 87 -17.29 25.49 -3.23
CA PRO A 87 -17.64 24.39 -2.35
C PRO A 87 -18.05 24.92 -0.96
N PRO A 88 -19.09 24.36 -0.33
CA PRO A 88 -19.47 24.76 1.02
C PRO A 88 -18.44 24.31 2.05
N LEU A 89 -18.23 25.11 3.10
CA LEU A 89 -17.43 24.71 4.26
C LEU A 89 -18.11 23.54 4.98
N VAL A 90 -17.43 22.40 5.07
CA VAL A 90 -17.97 21.17 5.70
C VAL A 90 -17.51 21.05 7.15
N TRP A 91 -16.24 21.32 7.41
CA TRP A 91 -15.63 21.31 8.73
C TRP A 91 -14.42 22.25 8.79
N GLU A 92 -14.08 22.67 10.00
CA GLU A 92 -12.90 23.46 10.33
C GLU A 92 -12.27 22.93 11.62
N MET A 93 -10.97 23.16 11.81
CA MET A 93 -10.26 22.76 13.01
C MET A 93 -9.32 23.88 13.46
N THR A 94 -9.26 24.11 14.77
CA THR A 94 -8.28 25.03 15.36
C THR A 94 -6.87 24.46 15.17
N LYS A 95 -5.93 25.33 14.81
CA LYS A 95 -4.53 24.94 14.63
C LYS A 95 -3.86 24.57 15.96
#